data_AF-A0A2R6M1X2-F1
#
_entry.id   AF-A0A2R6M1X2-F1
#
_cell.length_a   1.000
_cell.length_b   1.000
_cell.length_c   1.000
_cell.angle_alpha   90.00
_cell.angle_beta   90.00
_cell.angle_gamma   90.00
#
_symmetry.space_group_name_H-M   'P 1'
#
loop_
_entity.id
_entity.type
_entity.pdbx_description
1 polymer ?
#
loop_
_entity_poly.entity_id
_entity_poly.type
_entity_poly.pdbx_seq_one_letter_code
_entity_poly.pdbx_strand_id
1 'polypeptide(L)'
;MAVRTFDRLRLSWVRVSLLWGGVLAVVWMAWSDAAGSTGLWARTVRDGIVYLAGPGVLAWLYGERLGWRVDREALRNTLLLAAFVLPFYLVGSSLPTVRAYYPMWGTSPVLGAFLPHAVG
;
A
#
# COMPACT_ATOMS: atom_id res chain seq x y z
N MET A 1 4.54 29.32 -14.32
CA MET A 1 4.93 28.73 -15.63
C MET A 1 5.51 27.32 -15.39
N ALA A 2 4.68 26.31 -15.07
CA ALA A 2 5.13 25.09 -14.37
C ALA A 2 4.62 23.75 -14.97
N VAL A 3 4.46 23.65 -16.29
CA VAL A 3 3.88 22.46 -16.98
C VAL A 3 4.84 21.89 -18.03
N ARG A 4 6.06 21.46 -17.66
CA ARG A 4 7.04 20.94 -18.65
C ARG A 4 7.75 19.64 -18.29
N THR A 5 7.14 18.75 -17.50
CA THR A 5 7.69 17.38 -17.34
C THR A 5 6.66 16.24 -17.34
N PHE A 6 5.38 16.51 -17.61
CA PHE A 6 4.44 15.46 -18.06
C PHE A 6 4.67 15.05 -19.54
N ASP A 7 5.60 15.71 -20.22
CA ASP A 7 5.86 15.59 -21.66
C ASP A 7 6.40 14.24 -22.13
N ARG A 8 6.84 13.32 -21.25
CA ARG A 8 7.28 11.99 -21.71
C ARG A 8 6.13 11.05 -22.09
N LEU A 9 4.93 11.25 -21.53
CA LEU A 9 3.78 10.34 -21.72
C LEU A 9 2.41 11.04 -21.88
N ARG A 10 2.31 12.38 -21.74
CA ARG A 10 1.03 13.15 -21.82
C ARG A 10 -0.08 12.71 -20.85
N LEU A 11 0.26 12.02 -19.76
CA LEU A 11 -0.71 11.54 -18.78
C LEU A 11 -0.93 12.57 -17.66
N SER A 12 -2.17 12.70 -17.17
CA SER A 12 -2.46 13.51 -15.98
C SER A 12 -1.89 12.86 -14.72
N TRP A 13 -1.63 13.66 -13.67
CA TRP A 13 -1.12 13.16 -12.38
C TRP A 13 -1.97 12.02 -11.81
N VAL A 14 -3.29 12.15 -11.87
CA VAL A 14 -4.23 11.11 -11.42
C VAL A 14 -4.00 9.80 -12.18
N ARG A 15 -3.85 9.84 -13.50
CA ARG A 15 -3.58 8.63 -14.30
C ARG A 15 -2.23 8.02 -13.96
N VAL A 16 -1.19 8.83 -13.79
CA VAL A 16 0.14 8.34 -13.38
C VAL A 16 0.06 7.64 -12.03
N SER A 17 -0.57 8.25 -11.03
CA SER A 17 -0.72 7.65 -9.69
C SER A 17 -1.55 6.36 -9.72
N LEU A 18 -2.64 6.33 -10.50
CA LEU A 18 -3.46 5.13 -10.65
C LEU A 18 -2.72 4.00 -11.37
N LEU A 19 -2.00 4.30 -12.45
CA LEU A 19 -1.19 3.31 -13.17
C LEU A 19 -0.07 2.77 -12.28
N TRP A 20 0.62 3.66 -11.55
CA TRP A 20 1.67 3.24 -10.62
C TRP A 20 1.12 2.38 -9.49
N GLY A 21 0.01 2.79 -8.87
CA GLY A 21 -0.69 1.99 -7.87
C GLY A 21 -1.16 0.64 -8.40
N GLY A 22 -1.67 0.60 -9.63
CA GLY A 22 -2.04 -0.63 -10.32
C GLY A 22 -0.86 -1.57 -10.55
N VAL A 23 0.28 -1.03 -10.99
CA VAL A 23 1.53 -1.80 -11.13
C VAL A 23 1.97 -2.37 -9.79
N LEU A 24 1.99 -1.57 -8.72
CA LEU A 24 2.35 -2.05 -7.38
C LEU A 24 1.37 -3.12 -6.87
N ALA A 25 0.08 -3.00 -7.16
CA ALA A 25 -0.92 -4.00 -6.81
C ALA A 25 -0.67 -5.33 -7.53
N VAL A 26 -0.40 -5.29 -8.83
CA VAL A 26 -0.06 -6.49 -9.62
C VAL A 26 1.23 -7.13 -9.12
N VAL A 27 2.27 -6.33 -8.85
CA VAL A 27 3.54 -6.80 -8.28
C VAL A 27 3.30 -7.48 -6.93
N TRP A 28 2.50 -6.87 -6.06
CA TRP A 28 2.18 -7.44 -4.76
C TRP A 28 1.40 -8.76 -4.86
N MET A 29 0.41 -8.86 -5.76
CA MET A 29 -0.34 -10.09 -6.01
C MET A 29 0.57 -11.20 -6.54
N ALA A 30 1.31 -10.93 -7.61
CA ALA A 30 2.21 -11.92 -8.23
C ALA A 30 3.30 -12.38 -7.25
N TRP A 31 3.89 -11.47 -6.48
CA TRP A 31 4.88 -11.84 -5.47
C TRP A 31 4.23 -12.58 -4.29
N SER A 32 3.00 -12.26 -3.92
CA SER A 32 2.29 -12.98 -2.86
C SER A 32 1.98 -14.42 -3.25
N ASP A 33 1.50 -14.63 -4.46
CA ASP A 33 1.20 -15.96 -4.98
C ASP A 33 2.48 -16.79 -5.15
N ALA A 34 3.54 -16.19 -5.71
CA ALA A 34 4.82 -16.87 -5.90
C ALA A 34 5.53 -17.22 -4.57
N ALA A 35 5.38 -16.38 -3.55
CA ALA A 35 5.99 -16.63 -2.25
C ALA A 35 5.30 -17.76 -1.47
N GLY A 36 4.01 -18.02 -1.71
CA GLY A 36 3.23 -18.99 -0.95
C GLY A 36 3.14 -18.66 0.53
N SER A 37 3.02 -19.68 1.40
CA SER A 37 2.95 -19.49 2.86
C SER A 37 4.33 -19.21 3.45
N THR A 38 4.84 -17.99 3.28
CA THR A 38 6.06 -17.54 3.95
C THR A 38 5.81 -17.13 5.39
N GLY A 39 6.83 -17.26 6.26
CA GLY A 39 6.78 -16.76 7.63
C GLY A 39 6.55 -15.24 7.70
N LEU A 40 6.05 -14.76 8.84
CA LEU A 40 5.65 -13.37 9.08
C LEU A 40 6.73 -12.35 8.67
N TRP A 41 8.00 -12.63 9.00
CA TRP A 41 9.12 -11.75 8.68
C TRP A 41 9.28 -11.50 7.17
N ALA A 42 9.25 -12.55 6.37
CA ALA A 42 9.40 -12.44 4.92
C ALA A 42 8.25 -11.63 4.30
N ARG A 43 7.02 -11.83 4.81
CA ARG A 43 5.86 -11.04 4.42
C ARG A 43 6.02 -9.57 4.80
N THR A 44 6.47 -9.26 6.02
CA THR A 44 6.70 -7.88 6.47
C THR A 44 7.74 -7.17 5.60
N VAL A 45 8.85 -7.84 5.27
CA VAL A 45 9.89 -7.28 4.40
C VAL A 45 9.34 -7.03 3.00
N ARG A 46 8.65 -8.02 2.40
CA ARG A 46 8.03 -7.90 1.08
C ARG A 46 7.03 -6.75 1.03
N ASP A 47 6.06 -6.74 1.94
CA ASP A 47 5.02 -5.73 1.99
C ASP A 47 5.65 -4.35 2.26
N GLY A 48 6.70 -4.28 3.09
CA GLY A 48 7.50 -3.07 3.29
C GLY A 48 8.16 -2.55 2.01
N ILE A 49 8.76 -3.42 1.20
CA ILE A 49 9.35 -3.05 -0.10
C ILE A 49 8.28 -2.49 -1.03
N VAL A 50 7.16 -3.20 -1.20
CA VAL A 50 6.10 -2.77 -2.13
C VAL A 50 5.46 -1.46 -1.65
N TYR A 51 5.07 -1.37 -0.38
CA TYR A 51 4.24 -0.25 0.12
C TYR A 51 5.04 0.95 0.65
N LEU A 52 6.32 0.82 1.00
CA LEU A 52 7.17 1.97 1.30
C LEU A 52 8.07 2.34 0.11
N ALA A 53 8.84 1.40 -0.42
CA ALA A 53 9.79 1.72 -1.49
C ALA A 53 9.07 2.01 -2.82
N GLY A 54 7.98 1.31 -3.14
CA GLY A 54 7.19 1.54 -4.36
C GLY A 54 6.70 2.98 -4.49
N PRO A 55 5.93 3.52 -3.53
CA PRO A 55 5.55 4.94 -3.52
C PRO A 55 6.76 5.87 -3.39
N GLY A 56 7.79 5.47 -2.63
CA GLY A 56 9.03 6.23 -2.47
C GLY A 56 9.76 6.48 -3.79
N VAL A 57 9.79 5.50 -4.70
CA VAL A 57 10.37 5.64 -6.04
C VAL A 57 9.59 6.67 -6.85
N LEU A 58 8.25 6.63 -6.85
CA LEU A 58 7.44 7.64 -7.54
C LEU A 58 7.66 9.03 -6.94
N ALA A 59 7.70 9.11 -5.60
CA ALA A 59 7.98 10.36 -4.90
C ALA A 59 9.38 10.90 -5.22
N TRP A 60 10.39 10.05 -5.37
CA TRP A 60 11.74 10.47 -5.78
C TRP A 60 11.77 10.96 -7.23
N LEU A 61 11.15 10.22 -8.16
CA LEU A 61 11.09 10.59 -9.59
C LEU A 61 10.36 11.90 -9.87
N TYR A 62 9.37 12.25 -9.02
CA TYR A 62 8.52 13.43 -9.19
C TYR A 62 8.67 14.48 -8.06
N GLY A 63 9.64 14.30 -7.17
CA GLY A 63 9.66 14.88 -5.81
C GLY A 63 9.60 16.39 -5.72
N GLU A 64 10.28 17.12 -6.60
CA GLU A 64 10.25 18.59 -6.61
C GLU A 64 8.86 19.16 -6.92
N ARG A 65 8.02 18.41 -7.64
CA ARG A 65 6.64 18.81 -7.98
C ARG A 65 5.64 18.47 -6.89
N LEU A 66 5.98 17.51 -6.03
CA LEU A 66 5.11 17.01 -4.95
C LEU A 66 5.40 17.68 -3.61
N GLY A 67 6.46 18.51 -3.54
CA GLY A 67 6.96 19.01 -2.26
C GLY A 67 7.56 17.91 -1.40
N TRP A 68 8.01 16.80 -2.01
CA TRP A 68 8.60 15.68 -1.29
C TRP A 68 9.93 16.10 -0.66
N ARG A 69 9.99 16.06 0.67
CA ARG A 69 11.19 16.35 1.45
C ARG A 69 11.35 15.27 2.52
N VAL A 70 12.54 14.66 2.54
CA VAL A 70 12.93 13.71 3.59
C VAL A 70 14.04 14.35 4.39
N ASP A 71 13.66 14.98 5.48
CA ASP A 71 14.59 15.53 6.46
C ASP A 71 14.37 14.88 7.84
N ARG A 72 15.21 15.25 8.79
CA ARG A 72 15.17 14.70 10.15
C ARG A 72 13.85 14.99 10.86
N GLU A 73 13.24 16.14 10.57
CA GLU A 73 11.97 16.54 11.19
C GLU A 73 10.82 15.70 10.64
N ALA A 74 10.73 15.55 9.32
CA ALA A 74 9.76 14.68 8.66
C ALA A 74 9.86 13.25 9.21
N LEU A 75 11.07 12.67 9.28
CA LEU A 75 11.29 11.33 9.82
C LEU A 75 10.88 11.22 11.29
N ARG A 76 11.27 12.19 12.12
CA ARG A 76 10.89 12.20 13.54
C ARG A 76 9.37 12.24 13.69
N ASN A 77 8.70 13.13 12.97
CA ASN A 77 7.25 13.29 13.07
C ASN A 77 6.51 12.04 12.57
N THR A 78 6.98 11.42 11.47
CA THR A 78 6.46 10.13 11.00
C THR A 78 6.64 9.02 12.04
N LEU A 79 7.81 8.91 12.66
CA LEU A 79 8.06 7.90 13.70
C LEU A 79 7.21 8.13 14.96
N LEU A 80 7.06 9.38 15.40
CA LEU A 80 6.21 9.73 16.54
C LEU A 80 4.73 9.43 16.25
N LEU A 81 4.25 9.77 15.04
CA LEU A 81 2.89 9.45 14.62
C LEU A 81 2.68 7.93 14.53
N ALA A 82 3.64 7.20 13.94
CA ALA A 82 3.59 5.75 13.86
C ALA A 82 3.56 5.12 15.26
N ALA A 83 4.40 5.59 16.18
CA ALA A 83 4.42 5.11 17.57
C ALA A 83 3.13 5.43 18.31
N PHE A 84 2.52 6.60 18.07
CA PHE A 84 1.24 6.97 18.63
C PHE A 84 0.10 6.06 18.14
N VAL A 85 0.10 5.72 16.84
CA VAL A 85 -0.96 4.92 16.21
C VAL A 85 -0.76 3.41 16.42
N LEU A 86 0.48 2.95 16.58
CA LEU A 86 0.85 1.54 16.77
C LEU A 86 0.02 0.80 17.84
N PRO A 87 -0.15 1.30 19.08
CA PRO A 87 -0.92 0.57 20.09
C PRO A 87 -2.37 0.34 19.67
N PHE A 88 -2.99 1.28 18.95
CA PHE A 88 -4.34 1.11 18.43
C PHE A 88 -4.42 0.01 17.38
N TYR A 89 -3.42 -0.10 16.50
CA TYR A 89 -3.35 -1.20 15.53
C TYR A 89 -3.08 -2.53 16.21
N LEU A 90 -2.18 -2.59 17.19
CA LEU A 90 -1.84 -3.82 17.89
C LEU A 90 -3.04 -4.35 18.70
N VAL A 91 -3.67 -3.49 19.49
CA VAL A 91 -4.83 -3.86 20.30
C VAL A 91 -6.04 -4.08 19.40
N GLY A 92 -6.35 -3.15 18.50
CA GLY A 92 -7.50 -3.22 17.60
C GLY A 92 -7.48 -4.47 16.71
N SER A 93 -6.32 -4.84 16.15
CA SER A 93 -6.20 -6.04 15.32
C SER A 93 -6.30 -7.36 16.09
N SER A 94 -6.07 -7.34 17.41
CA SER A 94 -6.15 -8.53 18.28
C SER A 94 -7.53 -8.71 18.92
N LEU A 95 -8.43 -7.72 18.82
CA LEU A 95 -9.78 -7.82 19.34
C LEU A 95 -10.55 -8.99 18.68
N PRO A 96 -11.22 -9.86 19.46
CA PRO A 96 -11.98 -11.00 18.92
C PRO A 96 -13.05 -10.60 17.92
N THR A 97 -13.73 -9.46 18.15
CA THR A 97 -14.75 -8.93 17.26
C THR A 97 -14.19 -8.56 15.89
N VAL A 98 -13.00 -7.95 15.83
CA VAL A 98 -12.33 -7.61 14.55
C VAL A 98 -11.91 -8.88 13.82
N ARG A 99 -11.35 -9.86 14.54
CA ARG A 99 -10.94 -11.15 13.96
C ARG A 99 -12.11 -12.00 13.45
N ALA A 100 -13.31 -11.83 14.03
CA ALA A 100 -14.51 -12.54 13.58
C ALA A 100 -14.97 -12.11 12.17
N TYR A 101 -14.78 -10.84 11.80
CA TYR A 101 -15.18 -10.30 10.49
C TYR A 101 -14.02 -10.22 9.48
N TYR A 102 -12.78 -10.48 9.90
CA TYR A 102 -11.60 -10.66 9.05
C TYR A 102 -11.06 -12.09 9.20
N PRO A 103 -11.73 -13.10 8.61
CA PRO A 103 -11.24 -14.48 8.68
C PRO A 103 -9.84 -14.56 8.07
N MET A 104 -8.86 -14.93 8.90
CA MET A 104 -7.45 -15.07 8.50
C MET A 104 -7.18 -16.34 7.67
N TRP A 105 -8.23 -17.10 7.35
CA TRP A 105 -8.16 -18.31 6.53
C TRP A 105 -9.11 -18.20 5.34
N GLY A 106 -8.56 -18.50 4.16
CA GLY A 106 -9.30 -18.87 2.95
C GLY A 106 -10.40 -17.91 2.52
N THR A 107 -10.10 -16.63 2.27
CA THR A 107 -10.96 -15.83 1.40
C THR A 107 -10.74 -16.28 -0.04
N SER A 108 -11.63 -17.14 -0.53
CA SER A 108 -11.64 -17.49 -1.95
C SER A 108 -12.00 -16.22 -2.74
N PRO A 109 -11.15 -15.73 -3.66
CA PRO A 109 -11.47 -14.59 -4.53
C PRO A 109 -12.48 -14.97 -5.62
N VAL A 110 -13.24 -16.06 -5.42
CA VAL A 110 -14.31 -16.47 -6.31
C VAL A 110 -15.36 -15.37 -6.27
N LEU A 111 -15.48 -14.65 -7.38
CA LEU A 111 -16.53 -13.65 -7.62
C LEU A 111 -17.92 -14.16 -7.20
N GLY A 112 -18.15 -15.47 -7.35
CA GLY A 112 -19.36 -16.17 -6.91
C GLY A 112 -19.65 -16.12 -5.41
N ALA A 113 -18.65 -15.93 -4.53
CA ALA A 113 -18.87 -15.72 -3.10
C ALA A 113 -19.42 -14.32 -2.78
N PHE A 114 -19.15 -13.35 -3.66
CA PHE A 114 -19.54 -11.95 -3.48
C PHE A 114 -20.84 -11.58 -4.22
N LEU A 115 -21.17 -12.28 -5.31
CA LEU A 115 -22.39 -12.09 -6.11
C LEU A 115 -23.70 -12.12 -5.30
N PRO A 116 -23.96 -13.11 -4.41
CA PRO A 116 -25.19 -13.16 -3.63
C PRO A 116 -25.40 -11.94 -2.70
N HIS A 117 -24.31 -11.24 -2.34
CA HIS A 117 -24.34 -10.07 -1.48
C HIS A 117 -24.49 -8.75 -2.26
N ALA A 118 -24.32 -8.78 -3.59
CA ALA A 118 -24.35 -7.60 -4.46
C ALA A 118 -25.69 -7.40 -5.18
N VAL A 119 -26.53 -8.44 -5.26
CA VAL A 119 -27.82 -8.43 -5.97
C VAL A 119 -29.01 -8.33 -5.00
N GLY A 120 -28.80 -7.66 -3.86
CA GLY A 120 -29.88 -7.34 -2.92
C GLY A 120 -30.97 -6.48 -3.57
#